data_AF-A0A843M420-F1
#
_entry.id   AF-A0A843M420-F1
#
_cell.length_a   1.000
_cell.length_b   1.000
_cell.length_c   1.000
_cell.angle_alpha   90.00
_cell.angle_beta   90.00
_cell.angle_gamma   90.00
#
_symmetry.space_group_name_H-M   'P 1'
#
loop_
_entity.id
_entity.type
_entity.pdbx_description
1 polymer ?
#
loop_
_entity_poly.entity_id
_entity_poly.type
_entity_poly.pdbx_seq_one_letter_code
_entity_poly.pdbx_strand_id
1 'polypeptide(L)' 'MIFDHGYGEHTGLGLYLAREIVSAGGFTIRETGTHGAGVQFEIVIPHGLYKDSISVLPDT' A
#
# COMPACT_ATOMS: atom_id res chain seq x y z
N MET A 1 0.18 -7.64 -13.96
CA MET A 1 -0.52 -6.71 -13.04
C MET A 1 0.26 -5.39 -13.04
N ILE A 2 -0.35 -4.24 -12.80
CA ILE A 2 0.32 -2.94 -13.01
C ILE A 2 1.56 -2.68 -12.12
N PHE A 3 1.78 -3.52 -11.11
CA PHE A 3 2.93 -3.51 -10.20
C PHE A 3 4.13 -4.35 -10.67
N ASP A 4 4.01 -5.04 -11.80
CA ASP A 4 5.12 -5.86 -12.32
C ASP A 4 6.19 -4.98 -12.96
N HIS A 5 7.44 -5.46 -12.92
CA HIS A 5 8.58 -4.72 -13.45
C HIS A 5 8.38 -4.41 -14.95
N GLY A 6 8.49 -3.13 -15.32
CA GLY A 6 8.36 -2.66 -16.71
C GLY A 6 6.97 -2.14 -17.11
N TYR A 7 6.03 -1.95 -16.18
CA TYR A 7 4.72 -1.36 -16.50
C TYR A 7 4.79 0.20 -16.55
N GLY A 8 4.61 0.79 -17.74
CA GLY A 8 4.55 2.25 -17.97
C GLY A 8 5.81 2.87 -18.64
N GLU A 9 5.63 3.97 -19.37
CA GLU A 9 6.64 4.56 -20.29
C GLU A 9 7.93 5.13 -19.65
N HIS A 10 8.08 5.07 -18.32
CA HIS A 10 9.28 5.53 -17.61
C HIS A 10 9.83 4.48 -16.64
N THR A 11 10.07 3.25 -17.12
CA THR A 11 10.70 2.09 -16.42
C THR A 11 9.87 1.34 -15.39
N GLY A 12 8.64 1.77 -15.06
CA GLY A 12 7.77 1.06 -14.11
C GLY A 12 8.32 0.99 -12.67
N LEU A 13 9.37 1.74 -12.37
CA LEU A 13 10.06 1.68 -11.08
C LEU A 13 9.23 2.23 -9.93
N GLY A 14 8.37 3.23 -10.16
CA GLY A 14 7.63 3.88 -9.07
C GLY A 14 6.69 2.92 -8.35
N LEU A 15 5.86 2.20 -9.12
CA LEU A 15 4.86 1.28 -8.55
C LEU A 15 5.49 -0.04 -8.09
N TYR A 16 6.55 -0.49 -8.77
CA TYR A 16 7.40 -1.58 -8.31
C TYR A 16 8.05 -1.27 -6.95
N LEU A 17 8.70 -0.10 -6.82
CA LEU A 17 9.32 0.35 -5.57
C LEU A 17 8.31 0.48 -4.44
N ALA A 18 7.11 0.99 -4.72
CA ALA A 18 6.03 1.03 -3.74
C ALA A 18 5.70 -0.38 -3.21
N ARG A 19 5.61 -1.38 -4.10
CA ARG A 19 5.42 -2.78 -3.70
C ARG A 19 6.58 -3.31 -2.86
N GLU A 20 7.83 -3.00 -3.21
CA GLU A 20 9.00 -3.45 -2.44
C GLU A 20 9.04 -2.85 -1.04
N ILE A 21 8.76 -1.55 -0.89
CA ILE A 21 8.71 -0.87 0.41
C ILE A 21 7.61 -1.46 1.29
N VAL A 22 6.41 -1.64 0.74
CA VAL A 22 5.27 -2.22 1.45
C VAL A 22 5.57 -3.68 1.85
N SER A 23 6.16 -4.46 0.95
CA SER A 23 6.49 -5.87 1.20
C SER A 23 7.61 -6.03 2.23
N ALA A 24 8.57 -5.10 2.29
CA ALA A 24 9.62 -5.10 3.31
C ALA A 24 9.06 -4.96 4.73
N GLY A 25 7.90 -4.31 4.90
CA GLY A 25 7.16 -4.22 6.17
C GLY A 25 6.24 -5.42 6.46
N GLY A 26 6.16 -6.42 5.58
CA GLY A 26 5.20 -7.52 5.69
C GLY A 26 3.76 -7.10 5.35
N PHE A 27 3.58 -5.99 4.63
CA PHE A 27 2.28 -5.48 4.20
C PHE A 27 2.00 -5.92 2.76
N THR A 28 0.77 -5.71 2.29
CA THR A 28 0.42 -5.97 0.88
C THR A 28 -0.21 -4.74 0.25
N ILE A 29 0.05 -4.52 -1.04
CA ILE A 29 -0.58 -3.46 -1.85
C ILE A 29 -1.24 -4.09 -3.07
N ARG A 30 -2.44 -3.62 -3.43
CA ARG A 30 -3.20 -4.06 -4.61
C ARG A 30 -3.94 -2.90 -5.26
N GLU A 31 -4.22 -3.01 -6.55
CA GLU A 31 -5.11 -2.09 -7.26
C GLU A 31 -6.53 -2.65 -7.19
N THR A 32 -7.47 -1.79 -6.80
CA THR A 32 -8.90 -2.13 -6.60
C THR A 32 -9.82 -1.17 -7.35
N GLY A 33 -9.24 -0.34 -8.24
CA GLY A 33 -9.97 0.63 -9.02
C GLY A 33 -10.85 -0.02 -10.07
N THR A 34 -11.80 0.77 -10.58
CA THR A 34 -12.61 0.39 -11.74
C THR A 34 -12.15 1.21 -12.93
N HIS A 35 -11.92 0.54 -14.05
CA HIS A 35 -11.52 1.20 -15.29
C HIS A 35 -12.50 2.34 -15.66
N GLY A 36 -11.97 3.51 -16.01
CA GLY A 36 -12.76 4.70 -16.33
C GLY A 36 -13.28 5.49 -15.12
N ALA A 37 -13.12 4.98 -13.89
CA ALA A 37 -13.52 5.65 -12.65
C ALA A 37 -12.32 6.24 -11.87
N GLY A 38 -11.14 6.29 -12.48
CA GLY A 38 -9.89 6.72 -11.85
C GLY A 38 -9.05 5.54 -11.36
N VAL A 39 -8.18 5.80 -10.38
CA VAL A 39 -7.23 4.82 -9.84
C VAL A 39 -7.41 4.69 -8.33
N GLN A 40 -7.44 3.45 -7.83
CA GLN A 40 -7.52 3.17 -6.39
C GLN A 40 -6.54 2.07 -6.02
N PHE A 41 -5.76 2.31 -4.96
CA PHE A 41 -4.83 1.36 -4.39
C PHE A 41 -5.19 1.10 -2.93
N GLU A 42 -5.15 -0.16 -2.52
CA GLU A 42 -5.38 -0.59 -1.14
C GLU A 42 -4.09 -1.17 -0.56
N ILE A 43 -3.72 -0.73 0.65
CA ILE A 43 -2.61 -1.28 1.43
C ILE A 43 -3.20 -1.99 2.65
N VAL A 44 -2.91 -3.28 2.80
CA VAL A 44 -3.32 -4.07 3.97
C VAL A 44 -2.16 -4.22 4.93
N ILE A 45 -2.38 -3.71 6.14
CA ILE A 45 -1.46 -3.83 7.27
C ILE A 45 -2.06 -4.84 8.25
N PRO A 46 -1.38 -5.97 8.53
CA PRO A 46 -1.80 -6.91 9.56
C PRO A 46 -1.97 -6.23 10.93
N HIS A 47 -2.98 -6.68 11.68
CA HIS A 47 -3.21 -6.21 13.04
C HIS A 47 -1.97 -6.43 13.92
N GLY A 48 -1.62 -5.43 14.73
CA GLY A 48 -0.43 -5.44 15.60
C GLY A 48 0.86 -4.94 14.93
N LEU A 49 0.85 -4.64 13.62
CA LEU A 49 1.99 -4.02 12.93
C LEU A 49 1.86 -2.49 12.77
N TYR A 50 0.79 -1.90 13.31
CA TYR A 50 0.63 -0.47 13.45
C TYR A 50 0.31 -0.14 14.90
N LYS A 51 0.78 1.02 15.37
CA LYS A 51 0.36 1.56 16.66
C LYS A 51 -1.01 2.17 16.48
N ASP A 52 -2.02 1.58 17.13
CA ASP A 52 -3.29 2.25 17.29
C ASP A 52 -3.05 3.48 18.16
N SER A 53 -3.17 4.67 17.57
CA SER A 53 -3.03 5.93 18.28
C SER A 53 -4.32 6.28 19.01
N ILE A 54 -4.97 5.33 19.67
CA ILE A 54 -5.83 5.63 20.81
C ILE A 54 -4.90 5.64 22.02
N SER A 55 -4.27 6.79 22.22
CA SER A 55 -3.89 7.20 23.56
C SER A 55 -5.19 7.24 24.35
N VAL A 56 -5.53 6.16 25.04
CA VAL A 56 -6.42 6.25 26.20
C VAL A 56 -5.78 7.33 27.08
N LEU A 57 -6.39 8.51 27.10
CA LEU A 57 -6.10 9.49 28.14
C LEU A 57 -6.25 8.70 29.45
N PRO A 58 -5.26 8.71 30.36
CA PRO A 58 -5.46 8.09 31.65
C PRO A 58 -6.68 8.75 32.28
N ASP A 59 -7.74 7.97 32.49
CA ASP A 59 -8.83 8.38 33.36
C ASP A 59 -8.23 8.52 34.76
N THR A 60 -8.07 9.77 35.20
CA THR A 60 -7.61 10.29 36.51
C THR A 60 -6.20 10.88 36.53
#